data_AF-A0A4R6KAW9-F1
#
_entry.id   AF-A0A4R6KAW9-F1
#
_cell.length_a   1.000
_cell.length_b   1.000
_cell.length_c   1.000
_cell.angle_alpha   90.00
_cell.angle_beta   90.00
_cell.angle_gamma   90.00
#
_symmetry.space_group_name_H-M   'P 1'
#
loop_
_entity.id
_entity.type
_entity.pdbx_description
1 polymer ?
#
loop_
_entity_poly.entity_id
_entity_poly.type
_entity_poly.pdbx_seq_one_letter_code
_entity_poly.pdbx_strand_id
1 'polypeptide(L)' 'MNRAVDRLDDQKRRQLENLAASWKMENMPLGEAEIEVLALYLLGEIDADERRRRLDALAR' A
#
# COMPACT_ATOMS: atom_id res chain seq x y z
N MET A 1 -17.96 -2.10 -0.34
CA MET A 1 -16.78 -1.96 0.52
C MET A 1 -16.07 -0.69 0.11
N ASN A 2 -15.90 0.30 1.00
CA ASN A 2 -15.04 1.46 0.72
C ASN A 2 -13.59 0.99 0.82
N ARG A 3 -12.86 0.93 -0.29
CA ARG A 3 -11.44 0.57 -0.29
C ARG A 3 -10.63 1.73 0.30
N ALA A 4 -9.53 1.46 0.99
CA ALA A 4 -8.64 2.49 1.54
C ALA A 4 -8.07 3.38 0.42
N VAL A 5 -7.81 2.80 -0.75
CA VAL A 5 -7.37 3.54 -1.95
C VAL A 5 -8.35 4.64 -2.38
N ASP A 6 -9.65 4.41 -2.22
CA ASP A 6 -10.70 5.39 -2.59
C ASP A 6 -10.71 6.62 -1.68
N ARG A 7 -10.11 6.52 -0.49
CA ARG A 7 -10.05 7.58 0.53
C ARG A 7 -8.77 8.41 0.46
N LEU A 8 -7.83 8.05 -0.41
CA LEU A 8 -6.58 8.79 -0.58
C LEU A 8 -6.81 10.12 -1.30
N ASP A 9 -6.24 11.19 -0.77
CA ASP A 9 -6.09 12.45 -1.49
C ASP A 9 -5.07 12.34 -2.64
N ASP A 10 -5.04 13.33 -3.53
CA ASP A 10 -4.17 13.33 -4.71
C ASP A 10 -2.68 13.21 -4.37
N GLN A 11 -2.24 13.76 -3.23
CA GLN A 11 -0.85 13.68 -2.81
C GLN A 11 -0.49 12.27 -2.37
N LYS A 12 -1.32 11.65 -1.51
CA LYS A 12 -1.13 10.28 -1.05
C LYS A 12 -1.29 9.27 -2.17
N ARG A 13 -2.19 9.51 -3.13
CA ARG A 13 -2.34 8.68 -4.32
C ARG A 13 -1.06 8.68 -5.16
N ARG A 14 -0.44 9.84 -5.40
CA ARG A 14 0.87 9.92 -6.07
C ARG A 14 1.96 9.21 -5.27
N GLN A 15 1.96 9.32 -3.95
CA GLN A 15 2.91 8.57 -3.10
C GLN A 15 2.73 7.06 -3.26
N LEU A 16 1.49 6.56 -3.26
CA LEU A 16 1.17 5.15 -3.48
C LEU A 16 1.63 4.68 -4.87
N GLU A 17 1.36 5.46 -5.91
CA GLU A 17 1.80 5.17 -7.28
C GLU A 17 3.33 5.10 -7.39
N ASN A 18 4.05 6.03 -6.75
CA ASN A 18 5.51 6.02 -6.72
C ASN A 18 6.05 4.80 -5.98
N LEU A 19 5.45 4.41 -4.86
CA LEU A 19 5.81 3.19 -4.13
C LEU A 19 5.58 1.94 -4.98
N ALA A 20 4.43 1.85 -5.65
CA ALA A 20 4.10 0.74 -6.54
C ALA A 20 5.05 0.66 -7.74
N ALA A 21 5.43 1.81 -8.30
CA ALA A 21 6.40 1.88 -9.39
C ALA A 21 7.79 1.41 -8.95
N SER A 22 8.23 1.79 -7.75
CA SER A 22 9.52 1.34 -7.18
C SER A 22 9.57 -0.18 -7.06
N TRP A 23 8.52 -0.78 -6.50
CA TRP A 23 8.44 -2.23 -6.32
C TRP A 23 8.37 -2.99 -7.65
N LYS A 24 7.69 -2.42 -8.64
CA LYS A 24 7.67 -2.96 -10.00
C LYS A 24 9.07 -2.99 -10.63
N MET A 25 9.92 -1.99 -10.37
CA MET A 25 11.31 -2.00 -10.84
C MET A 25 12.15 -3.09 -10.17
N GLU A 26 11.81 -3.47 -8.93
CA GLU A 26 12.42 -4.57 -8.19
C GLU A 26 11.87 -5.96 -8.60
N ASN A 27 11.07 -6.05 -9.68
CA ASN A 27 10.36 -7.26 -10.12
C ASN A 27 9.40 -7.83 -9.07
N MET A 28 8.89 -7.00 -8.16
CA MET A 28 7.88 -7.36 -7.17
C MET A 28 6.59 -6.58 -7.44
N PRO A 29 5.74 -6.99 -8.40
CA PRO A 29 4.49 -6.31 -8.65
C PRO A 29 3.55 -6.42 -7.44
N LEU A 30 3.05 -5.29 -6.96
CA LEU A 30 2.06 -5.25 -5.88
C LEU A 30 0.70 -5.71 -6.41
N GLY A 31 0.04 -6.63 -5.68
CA GLY A 31 -1.36 -6.99 -5.89
C GLY A 31 -2.33 -5.98 -5.24
N GLU A 32 -3.63 -6.19 -5.46
CA GLU A 32 -4.67 -5.33 -4.85
C GLU A 32 -4.59 -5.31 -3.32
N ALA A 33 -4.23 -6.43 -2.69
CA ALA A 33 -4.15 -6.55 -1.24
C ALA A 33 -2.98 -5.74 -0.67
N GLU A 34 -1.82 -5.78 -1.31
CA GLU A 34 -0.66 -5.00 -0.89
C GLU A 34 -0.87 -3.51 -1.10
N ILE A 35 -1.50 -3.12 -2.22
CA ILE A 35 -1.89 -1.73 -2.49
C ILE A 35 -2.82 -1.21 -1.39
N GLU A 36 -3.79 -2.02 -0.95
CA GLU A 36 -4.69 -1.67 0.14
C GLU A 36 -3.96 -1.47 1.48
N VAL A 37 -3.01 -2.34 1.81
CA VAL A 37 -2.18 -2.22 3.02
C VAL A 37 -1.35 -0.93 2.99
N LEU A 38 -0.76 -0.58 1.84
CA LEU A 38 -0.02 0.67 1.68
C LEU A 38 -0.95 1.89 1.80
N ALA A 39 -2.16 1.81 1.26
CA ALA A 39 -3.15 2.89 1.38
C ALA A 39 -3.55 3.13 2.85
N LEU A 40 -3.80 2.07 3.63
CA LEU A 40 -4.09 2.18 5.06
C LEU A 40 -2.93 2.86 5.83
N TYR A 41 -1.69 2.54 5.47
CA TYR A 41 -0.51 3.17 6.05
C TYR A 41 -0.42 4.67 5.71
N LEU A 42 -0.66 5.04 4.45
CA LEU A 42 -0.65 6.45 4.02
C LEU A 42 -1.80 7.27 4.64
N LEU A 43 -2.92 6.62 4.96
CA LEU A 43 -4.02 7.22 5.72
C LEU A 43 -3.70 7.38 7.20
N GLY A 44 -2.66 6.71 7.71
CA GLY A 44 -2.31 6.69 9.15
C GLY A 44 -3.23 5.79 9.98
N GLU A 45 -3.97 4.89 9.33
CA GLU A 45 -4.88 3.94 10.00
C GLU A 45 -4.14 2.73 10.59
N ILE A 46 -2.96 2.45 10.04
CA ILE A 46 -2.03 1.45 10.55
C ILE A 46 -0.64 2.07 10.65
N ASP A 47 0.13 1.62 11.63
CA ASP A 47 1.52 2.02 11.79
C ASP A 47 2.47 1.23 10.87
N ALA A 48 3.76 1.55 10.94
CA ALA A 48 4.78 0.91 10.11
C ALA A 48 4.97 -0.58 10.44
N ASP A 49 4.77 -0.98 11.70
CA ASP A 49 4.93 -2.35 12.17
C ASP A 49 3.77 -3.23 11.68
N GLU A 50 2.54 -2.73 11.75
CA GLU A 50 1.34 -3.38 11.26
C GLU A 50 1.33 -3.47 9.73
N ARG A 51 1.77 -2.41 9.03
CA ARG A 51 1.98 -2.45 7.58
C ARG A 51 2.92 -3.59 7.21
N ARG A 52 4.06 -3.71 7.89
CA ARG A 52 5.05 -4.76 7.64
C ARG A 52 4.45 -6.15 7.89
N ARG A 53 3.79 -6.35 9.03
CA ARG A 53 3.13 -7.64 9.36
C ARG A 53 2.11 -8.05 8.30
N ARG A 54 1.29 -7.12 7.80
CA ARG A 54 0.29 -7.42 6.77
C ARG A 54 0.92 -7.74 5.41
N LEU A 55 1.94 -7.01 4.99
CA LEU A 55 2.67 -7.31 3.76
C LEU A 55 3.38 -8.68 3.85
N ASP A 56 4.04 -8.97 4.97
CA ASP A 56 4.70 -10.25 5.21
C ASP A 56 3.69 -11.43 5.20
N ALA A 57 2.47 -11.20 5.69
CA ALA A 57 1.41 -12.21 5.66
C ALA A 57 0.85 -12.47 4.26
N LEU A 58 0.93 -11.50 3.34
CA LEU A 58 0.50 -11.63 1.95
C LEU A 58 1.55 -12.30 1.06
N ALA A 59 2.84 -12.15 1.42
CA ALA A 59 3.97 -12.73 0.68
C ALA A 59 4.18 -14.24 0.91
N ARG A 60 3.32 -14.89 1.71
CA ARG A 60 3.47 -16.28 2.18
C ARG A 60 2.38 -17.19 1.62
#